data_AF-A0AA97E9Y6-F1
#
_entry.id   AF-A0AA97E9Y6-F1
#
_cell.length_a   1.000
_cell.length_b   1.000
_cell.length_c   1.000
_cell.angle_alpha   90.00
_cell.angle_beta   90.00
_cell.angle_gamma   90.00
#
_symmetry.space_group_name_H-M   'P 1'
#
loop_
_entity.id
_entity.type
_entity.pdbx_description
1 polymer ?
#
loop_
_entity_poly.entity_id
_entity_poly.type
_entity_poly.pdbx_seq_one_letter_code
_entity_poly.pdbx_strand_id
1 'polypeptide(L)'
;MTSTTTATYTDLPASYRIPLVVMGAAIPLALANLWIGGIVGAFGLFLMVQAKILTLRFTETALDVYRGDTVIRHFPYAEWQHWEIFWEPVPVLFYFREVNSIHFLPVLFSPPALRACLETHCALAQDPA
;
A
#
# COMPACT_ATOMS: atom_id res chain seq x y z
N MET A 1 14.08 31.73 13.47
CA MET A 1 14.70 30.85 12.46
C MET A 1 14.39 29.42 12.87
N THR A 2 13.34 28.82 12.32
CA THR A 2 13.02 27.41 12.53
C THR A 2 13.73 26.62 11.43
N SER A 3 14.79 25.89 11.81
CA SER A 3 15.47 24.98 10.90
C SER A 3 14.54 23.80 10.61
N THR A 4 13.91 23.78 9.43
CA THR A 4 13.22 22.60 8.92
C THR A 4 14.29 21.57 8.58
N THR A 5 14.56 20.63 9.49
CA THR A 5 15.27 19.40 9.15
C THR A 5 14.46 18.73 8.04
N THR A 6 14.99 18.70 6.82
CA THR A 6 14.38 17.95 5.71
C THR A 6 14.45 16.47 6.10
N ALA A 7 13.41 15.96 6.74
CA ALA A 7 13.30 14.54 7.03
C ALA A 7 13.32 13.79 5.70
N THR A 8 14.26 12.86 5.53
CA THR A 8 14.35 12.05 4.31
C THR A 8 13.20 11.05 4.33
N TYR A 9 12.25 11.20 3.42
CA TYR A 9 11.13 10.26 3.26
C TYR A 9 10.92 9.91 1.79
N THR A 10 10.37 8.72 1.55
CA THR A 10 10.02 8.23 0.21
C THR A 10 8.53 7.95 0.15
N ASP A 11 7.81 8.71 -0.69
CA ASP A 11 6.39 8.47 -0.96
C ASP A 11 6.23 7.41 -2.03
N LEU A 12 5.39 6.43 -1.75
CA LEU A 12 5.09 5.35 -2.68
C LEU A 12 4.00 5.78 -3.66
N PRO A 13 4.25 5.72 -4.98
CA PRO A 13 3.25 6.13 -5.96
C PRO A 13 2.07 5.17 -5.97
N ALA A 14 0.86 5.74 -6.10
CA ALA A 14 -0.35 4.98 -6.32
C ALA A 14 -0.25 4.13 -7.61
N SER A 15 -0.76 2.91 -7.55
CA SER A 15 -0.86 1.96 -8.66
C SER A 15 -2.33 1.76 -9.04
N TYR A 16 -2.65 2.09 -10.28
CA TYR A 16 -4.01 1.94 -10.83
C TYR A 16 -4.23 0.59 -11.51
N ARG A 17 -3.24 -0.31 -11.51
CA ARG A 17 -3.31 -1.59 -12.22
C ARG A 17 -4.46 -2.46 -11.71
N ILE A 18 -4.58 -2.63 -10.38
CA ILE A 18 -5.66 -3.42 -9.78
C ILE A 18 -7.03 -2.78 -10.07
N PRO A 19 -7.26 -1.48 -9.77
CA PRO A 19 -8.52 -0.83 -10.14
C PRO A 19 -8.91 -1.00 -11.61
N LEU A 20 -7.97 -0.80 -12.53
CA LEU A 20 -8.23 -0.91 -13.97
C LEU A 20 -8.54 -2.34 -14.42
N VAL A 21 -7.85 -3.34 -13.88
CA VAL A 21 -8.14 -4.76 -14.17
C VAL A 21 -9.54 -5.13 -13.66
N VAL A 22 -9.91 -4.71 -12.45
CA VAL A 22 -11.24 -4.95 -11.88
C VAL A 22 -12.32 -4.27 -12.71
N MET A 23 -12.12 -3.01 -13.11
CA MET A 23 -13.05 -2.29 -13.99
C MET A 23 -13.16 -2.93 -15.37
N GLY A 24 -12.04 -3.39 -15.96
CA GLY A 24 -12.05 -4.10 -17.24
C GLY A 24 -12.83 -5.41 -17.17
N ALA A 25 -12.67 -6.18 -16.09
CA ALA A 25 -13.41 -7.43 -15.85
C ALA A 25 -14.91 -7.20 -15.64
N ALA A 26 -15.32 -6.02 -15.14
CA ALA A 26 -16.72 -5.65 -14.98
C ALA A 26 -17.49 -5.62 -16.31
N ILE A 27 -16.83 -5.31 -17.43
CA ILE A 27 -17.45 -5.20 -18.76
C ILE A 27 -18.04 -6.55 -19.23
N PRO A 28 -17.24 -7.63 -19.40
CA PRO A 28 -17.79 -8.92 -19.80
C PRO A 28 -18.76 -9.49 -18.76
N LEU A 29 -18.55 -9.21 -17.47
CA LEU A 29 -19.49 -9.60 -16.41
C LEU A 29 -20.83 -8.89 -16.55
N ALA A 30 -20.86 -7.61 -16.93
CA ALA A 30 -22.10 -6.86 -17.15
C ALA A 30 -22.88 -7.40 -18.36
N LEU A 31 -22.18 -7.86 -19.40
CA LEU A 31 -22.79 -8.53 -20.55
C LEU A 31 -23.47 -9.84 -20.16
N ALA A 32 -22.89 -10.58 -19.20
CA ALA A 32 -23.49 -11.82 -18.69
C ALA A 32 -24.59 -11.55 -17.65
N ASN A 33 -24.38 -10.58 -16.76
CA ASN A 33 -25.31 -10.17 -15.72
C ASN A 33 -25.01 -8.73 -15.28
N LEU A 34 -25.92 -7.81 -15.60
CA LEU A 34 -25.76 -6.38 -15.33
C LEU A 34 -25.51 -6.06 -13.84
N TRP A 35 -26.14 -6.79 -12.92
CA TRP A 35 -25.96 -6.58 -11.48
C TRP A 35 -24.55 -6.97 -11.02
N ILE A 36 -24.04 -8.12 -11.47
CA ILE A 36 -22.69 -8.57 -11.14
C ILE A 36 -21.66 -7.60 -11.71
N GLY A 37 -21.78 -7.25 -12.99
CA GLY A 37 -20.90 -6.26 -13.61
C GLY A 37 -20.97 -4.90 -12.92
N GLY A 38 -22.16 -4.45 -12.52
CA GLY A 38 -22.34 -3.20 -11.77
C GLY A 38 -21.62 -3.20 -10.42
N ILE A 39 -21.75 -4.27 -9.63
CA ILE A 39 -21.06 -4.39 -8.33
C ILE A 39 -19.54 -4.41 -8.51
N VAL A 40 -19.04 -5.21 -9.46
CA VAL A 40 -17.59 -5.30 -9.73
C VAL A 40 -17.04 -3.97 -10.25
N GLY A 41 -17.76 -3.29 -11.13
CA GLY A 41 -17.40 -1.97 -11.64
C GLY A 41 -17.34 -0.91 -10.54
N ALA A 42 -18.36 -0.88 -9.67
CA ALA A 42 -18.39 0.01 -8.51
C ALA A 42 -17.23 -0.27 -7.55
N PHE A 43 -16.88 -1.53 -7.32
CA PHE A 43 -15.72 -1.91 -6.52
C PHE A 43 -14.40 -1.45 -7.16
N GLY A 44 -14.22 -1.61 -8.47
CA GLY A 44 -13.05 -1.10 -9.19
C GLY A 44 -12.90 0.43 -9.06
N LEU A 45 -14.01 1.17 -9.18
CA LEU A 45 -14.02 2.62 -8.95
C LEU A 45 -13.65 2.97 -7.50
N PHE A 46 -14.21 2.24 -6.52
CA PHE A 46 -13.85 2.40 -5.12
C PHE A 46 -12.34 2.22 -4.89
N LEU A 47 -11.73 1.17 -5.44
CA LEU A 47 -10.29 0.94 -5.34
C LEU A 47 -9.48 2.08 -5.97
N MET A 48 -9.94 2.63 -7.10
CA MET A 48 -9.27 3.77 -7.75
C MET A 48 -9.28 5.02 -6.86
N VAL A 49 -10.42 5.32 -6.23
CA VAL A 49 -10.55 6.46 -5.31
C VAL A 49 -9.68 6.24 -4.07
N GLN A 50 -9.68 5.04 -3.49
CA GLN A 50 -8.83 4.71 -2.35
C GLN A 50 -7.33 4.85 -2.66
N ALA A 51 -6.90 4.42 -3.86
CA ALA A 51 -5.51 4.55 -4.30
C ALA A 51 -5.08 6.02 -4.50
N LYS A 52 -6.02 6.92 -4.81
CA LYS A 52 -5.75 8.37 -4.90
C LYS A 52 -5.63 9.05 -3.55
N ILE A 53 -6.39 8.59 -2.57
CA ILE A 53 -6.54 9.24 -1.28
C ILE A 53 -5.43 8.84 -0.31
N LEU A 54 -4.93 7.61 -0.44
CA LEU A 54 -3.93 7.05 0.47
C LEU A 54 -2.51 7.20 -0.10
N THR A 55 -1.56 7.49 0.77
CA THR A 55 -0.13 7.49 0.44
C THR A 55 0.63 6.70 1.50
N LEU A 56 1.46 5.75 1.06
CA LEU A 56 2.43 5.11 1.93
C LEU A 56 3.71 5.94 1.90
N ARG A 57 4.17 6.39 3.06
CA ARG A 57 5.40 7.15 3.21
C ARG A 57 6.38 6.35 4.05
N PHE A 58 7.51 5.99 3.44
CA PHE A 58 8.62 5.36 4.14
C PHE A 58 9.51 6.45 4.72
N THR A 59 9.63 6.49 6.03
CA THR A 59 10.59 7.35 6.74
C THR A 59 11.78 6.52 7.18
N GLU A 60 12.75 7.13 7.85
CA GLU A 60 13.90 6.43 8.42
C GLU A 60 13.50 5.38 9.47
N THR A 61 12.42 5.61 10.23
CA THR A 61 12.07 4.77 11.41
C THR A 61 10.68 4.13 11.34
N ALA A 62 9.83 4.53 10.40
CA ALA A 62 8.45 4.06 10.33
C ALA A 62 7.86 4.09 8.91
N LEU A 63 6.88 3.21 8.69
CA LEU A 63 5.94 3.31 7.58
C LEU A 63 4.72 4.11 8.04
N ASP A 64 4.51 5.26 7.43
CA ASP A 64 3.33 6.08 7.66
C ASP A 64 2.29 5.86 6.56
N VAL A 65 1.02 5.84 6.96
CA VAL A 65 -0.11 5.88 6.04
C VAL A 65 -0.75 7.26 6.13
N TYR A 66 -0.68 7.99 5.04
CA TYR A 66 -1.30 9.31 4.89
C TYR A 66 -2.65 9.20 4.20
N ARG A 67 -3.54 10.12 4.56
CA ARG A 67 -4.76 10.46 3.84
C ARG A 67 -4.70 11.96 3.52
N GLY A 68 -4.38 12.29 2.27
CA GLY A 68 -3.95 13.66 1.93
C GLY A 68 -2.73 14.03 2.76
N ASP A 69 -2.81 15.13 3.51
CA ASP A 69 -1.71 15.62 4.36
C ASP A 69 -1.73 15.09 5.81
N THR A 70 -2.72 14.25 6.15
CA THR A 70 -2.90 13.76 7.53
C THR A 70 -2.38 12.33 7.67
N VAL A 71 -1.50 12.08 8.64
CA VAL A 71 -1.13 10.72 9.05
C VAL A 71 -2.32 10.06 9.73
N ILE A 72 -2.80 8.94 9.18
CA ILE A 72 -3.90 8.16 9.75
C ILE A 72 -3.40 6.91 10.48
N ARG A 73 -2.20 6.42 10.15
CA ARG A 73 -1.53 5.31 10.83
C ARG A 73 -0.02 5.51 10.77
N HIS A 74 0.66 5.11 11.84
CA HIS A 74 2.11 5.15 12.00
C HIS A 74 2.56 3.76 12.44
N PHE A 75 3.49 3.15 11.71
CA PHE A 75 3.97 1.78 11.95
C PHE A 75 5.50 1.79 12.13
N PRO A 76 6.00 1.84 13.37
CA PRO A 76 7.44 1.88 13.65
C PRO A 76 8.14 0.57 13.27
N TYR A 77 9.22 0.63 12.49
CA TYR A 77 9.94 -0.59 12.07
C TYR A 77 10.54 -1.37 13.24
N ALA A 78 10.86 -0.70 14.35
CA ALA A 78 11.37 -1.33 15.57
C ALA A 78 10.38 -2.35 16.18
N GLU A 79 9.09 -2.23 15.87
CA GLU A 79 8.07 -3.16 16.34
C GLU A 79 7.83 -4.32 15.36
N TRP A 80 8.41 -4.25 14.16
CA TRP A 80 8.14 -5.21 13.10
C TRP A 80 8.94 -6.49 13.30
N GLN A 81 8.24 -7.62 13.27
CA GLN A 81 8.83 -8.96 13.39
C GLN A 81 8.98 -9.63 12.03
N HIS A 82 8.09 -9.34 11.10
CA HIS A 82 8.04 -9.96 9.79
C HIS A 82 7.24 -9.12 8.81
N TRP A 83 7.57 -9.19 7.53
CA TRP A 83 6.80 -8.62 6.44
C TRP A 83 6.83 -9.54 5.22
N GLU A 84 5.76 -9.54 4.45
CA GLU A 84 5.64 -10.32 3.22
C GLU A 84 4.74 -9.59 2.21
N ILE A 85 5.03 -9.78 0.93
CA ILE A 85 4.15 -9.35 -0.16
C ILE A 85 3.57 -10.61 -0.80
N PHE A 86 2.26 -10.81 -0.67
CA PHE A 86 1.58 -11.97 -1.21
C PHE A 86 1.13 -11.75 -2.66
N TRP A 87 0.97 -12.87 -3.39
CA TRP A 87 0.39 -12.97 -4.74
C TRP A 87 1.29 -12.49 -5.89
N GLU A 88 2.59 -12.81 -5.89
CA GLU A 88 3.44 -12.58 -7.08
C GLU A 88 2.95 -13.46 -8.25
N PRO A 89 2.58 -12.91 -9.43
CA PRO A 89 3.12 -11.69 -10.07
C PRO A 89 2.22 -10.44 -10.07
N VAL A 90 1.04 -10.50 -9.44
CA VAL A 90 0.15 -9.34 -9.24
C VAL A 90 0.00 -9.18 -7.74
N PRO A 91 1.02 -8.65 -7.05
CA PRO A 91 0.99 -8.57 -5.60
C PRO A 91 -0.16 -7.67 -5.18
N VAL A 92 -1.17 -8.28 -4.55
CA VAL A 92 -2.41 -7.62 -4.16
C VAL A 92 -2.39 -7.25 -2.67
N LEU A 93 -1.54 -7.91 -1.88
CA LEU A 93 -1.61 -7.84 -0.43
C LEU A 93 -0.22 -7.71 0.19
N PHE A 94 -0.02 -6.63 0.94
CA PHE A 94 1.14 -6.40 1.77
C PHE A 94 0.78 -6.76 3.20
N TYR A 95 1.59 -7.61 3.80
CA TYR A 95 1.42 -8.12 5.15
C TYR A 95 2.62 -7.73 5.97
N PHE A 96 2.38 -7.28 7.21
CA PHE A 96 3.42 -7.16 8.20
C PHE A 96 2.87 -7.44 9.60
N ARG A 97 3.75 -7.97 10.45
CA ARG A 97 3.46 -8.33 11.82
C ARG A 97 4.30 -7.47 12.75
N GLU A 98 3.62 -6.80 13.67
CA GLU A 98 4.22 -6.10 14.80
C GLU A 98 4.20 -6.99 16.05
N VAL A 99 4.91 -6.59 17.12
CA VAL A 99 4.95 -7.33 18.40
C VAL A 99 3.54 -7.66 18.90
N ASN A 100 2.61 -6.70 18.82
CA ASN A 100 1.27 -6.80 19.39
C ASN A 100 0.14 -6.80 18.34
N SER A 101 0.46 -6.79 17.05
CA SER A 101 -0.55 -6.65 16.00
C SER A 101 -0.14 -7.26 14.66
N ILE A 102 -1.14 -7.49 13.80
CA ILE A 102 -0.96 -8.01 12.46
C ILE A 102 -1.73 -7.10 11.51
N HIS A 103 -1.09 -6.68 10.43
CA HIS A 103 -1.66 -5.73 9.48
C HIS A 103 -1.64 -6.27 8.06
N PHE A 104 -2.71 -5.98 7.35
CA PHE A 104 -2.87 -6.29 5.93
C PHE A 104 -3.25 -5.01 5.20
N LEU A 105 -2.40 -4.60 4.26
CA LEU A 105 -2.63 -3.45 3.41
C LEU A 105 -2.84 -3.94 1.97
N PRO A 106 -3.94 -3.54 1.30
CA PRO A 106 -4.05 -3.80 -0.12
C PRO A 106 -2.92 -3.06 -0.84
N VAL A 107 -2.22 -3.74 -1.74
CA VAL A 107 -1.16 -3.16 -2.56
C VAL A 107 -1.82 -2.35 -3.68
N LEU A 108 -2.32 -1.18 -3.28
CA LEU A 108 -2.78 -0.12 -4.18
C LEU A 108 -1.61 0.73 -4.68
N PHE A 109 -0.38 0.33 -4.38
CA PHE A 109 0.86 1.06 -4.66
C PHE A 109 1.76 0.24 -5.57
N SER A 110 2.75 0.89 -6.19
CA SER A 110 3.68 0.20 -7.09
C SER A 110 4.41 -0.94 -6.36
N PRO A 111 4.23 -2.20 -6.76
CA PRO A 111 4.82 -3.30 -6.02
C PRO A 111 6.36 -3.39 -6.06
N PRO A 112 7.01 -3.14 -7.22
CA PRO A 112 8.48 -3.06 -7.25
C PRO A 112 9.00 -1.94 -6.35
N ALA A 113 8.32 -0.79 -6.30
CA ALA A 113 8.69 0.31 -5.42
C ALA A 113 8.48 -0.07 -3.94
N LEU A 114 7.35 -0.71 -3.62
CA LEU A 114 7.04 -1.19 -2.28
C LEU A 114 8.14 -2.11 -1.76
N ARG A 115 8.50 -3.12 -2.57
CA ARG A 115 9.55 -4.08 -2.23
C ARG A 115 10.90 -3.38 -2.03
N ALA A 116 11.30 -2.51 -2.96
CA ALA A 116 12.56 -1.77 -2.85
C ALA A 116 12.62 -0.90 -1.59
N CYS A 117 11.52 -0.22 -1.24
CA CYS A 117 11.44 0.57 0.00
C CYS A 117 11.49 -0.32 1.24
N LEU A 118 10.77 -1.44 1.27
CA LEU A 118 10.82 -2.40 2.39
C LEU A 118 12.24 -2.96 2.58
N GLU A 119 12.89 -3.38 1.50
CA GLU A 119 14.27 -3.88 1.54
C GLU A 119 15.25 -2.80 2.00
N THR A 120 15.08 -1.54 1.57
CA THR A 120 15.96 -0.44 1.99
C THR A 120 15.77 -0.05 3.46
N HIS A 121 14.52 0.09 3.91
CA HIS A 121 14.21 0.65 5.23
C HIS A 121 14.08 -0.42 6.32
N CYS A 122 13.63 -1.63 6.00
CA CYS A 122 13.42 -2.70 6.98
C CYS A 122 14.62 -3.66 7.09
N ALA A 123 15.45 -3.82 6.05
CA ALA A 123 16.68 -4.63 6.20
C ALA A 123 17.67 -4.00 7.19
N LEU A 124 17.72 -2.67 7.27
CA LEU A 124 18.50 -1.93 8.26
C LEU A 124 18.02 -2.16 9.71
N ALA A 125 16.74 -2.51 9.91
CA ALA A 125 16.17 -2.74 11.23
C ALA A 125 16.34 -4.19 11.73
N GLN A 126 16.69 -5.13 10.84
CA GLN A 126 16.76 -6.57 11.14
C GLN A 126 18.19 -7.13 11.24
N ASP A 127 19.23 -6.28 11.21
CA ASP A 127 20.63 -6.67 11.44
C ASP A 127 21.01 -6.39 12.91
N PRO A 128 21.00 -7.41 13.80
CA PRO A 128 21.50 -7.23 15.15
C PRO A 128 23.03 -7.22 15.08
N ALA A 129 23.64 -6.07 15.35
CA ALA A 129 25.05 -5.99 15.69
C ALA A 129 25.39 -6.87 16.91
#